data_AF-A0A3C1DCN9-F1
#
_entry.id   AF-A0A3C1DCN9-F1
#
_cell.length_a   1.000
_cell.length_b   1.000
_cell.length_c   1.000
_cell.angle_alpha   90.00
_cell.angle_beta   90.00
_cell.angle_gamma   90.00
#
_symmetry.space_group_name_H-M   'P 1'
#
loop_
_entity.id
_entity.type
_entity.pdbx_description
1 polymer ?
#
loop_
_entity_poly.entity_id
_entity_poly.type
_entity_poly.pdbx_seq_one_letter_code
_entity_poly.pdbx_strand_id
1 'polypeptide(L)'
;MESMYIFVGIIALICVLGFFNEKVTKLTYEIALMLFATIIGVAMLVVVAVAGDTDVANVLKEVQGFDIHDFLMHGVLCFMLFAGSCHMKLKDFKQQARQVTVLALVCTLLGAAFYGLLIYGAGMLFGLNLTLPVCLMFG
;
A
#
# COMPACT_ATOMS: atom_id res chain seq x y z
N MET A 1 20.10 15.09 -9.33
CA MET A 1 20.66 13.88 -9.97
C MET A 1 20.59 12.69 -9.01
N GLU A 2 20.92 12.88 -7.73
CA GLU A 2 20.86 11.83 -6.69
C GLU A 2 19.48 11.20 -6.47
N SER A 3 18.41 12.00 -6.44
CA SER A 3 17.03 11.50 -6.28
C SER A 3 16.59 10.50 -7.38
N MET A 4 17.12 10.63 -8.61
CA MET A 4 16.86 9.67 -9.69
C MET A 4 17.53 8.31 -9.44
N TYR A 5 18.73 8.30 -8.86
CA TYR A 5 19.44 7.07 -8.52
C TYR A 5 18.76 6.31 -7.39
N ILE A 6 18.25 7.02 -6.36
CA ILE A 6 17.47 6.41 -5.28
C ILE A 6 16.21 5.74 -5.84
N PHE A 7 15.48 6.42 -6.73
CA PHE A 7 14.27 5.87 -7.35
C PHE A 7 14.56 4.60 -8.16
N VAL A 8 15.61 4.62 -8.99
CA VAL A 8 16.04 3.42 -9.73
C VAL A 8 16.49 2.31 -8.77
N GLY A 9 17.19 2.65 -7.68
CA GLY A 9 17.59 1.71 -6.65
C GLY A 9 16.41 1.03 -5.96
N ILE A 10 15.39 1.80 -5.58
CA ILE A 10 14.15 1.29 -4.97
C ILE A 10 13.39 0.39 -5.96
N ILE A 11 13.23 0.79 -7.22
CA ILE A 11 12.57 -0.05 -8.24
C ILE A 11 13.36 -1.34 -8.49
N ALA A 12 14.68 -1.25 -8.59
CA ALA A 12 15.53 -2.43 -8.76
C ALA A 12 15.40 -3.39 -7.56
N LEU A 13 15.37 -2.86 -6.33
CA LEU A 13 15.13 -3.63 -5.12
C LEU A 13 13.76 -4.34 -5.17
N ILE A 14 12.69 -3.62 -5.52
CA ILE A 14 11.33 -4.16 -5.67
C ILE A 14 11.31 -5.29 -6.69
N CYS A 15 11.95 -5.13 -7.85
CA CYS A 15 12.07 -6.17 -8.87
C CYS A 15 12.84 -7.41 -8.37
N VAL A 16 13.95 -7.21 -7.65
CA VAL A 16 14.73 -8.31 -7.07
C VAL A 16 13.93 -9.06 -6.00
N LEU A 17 13.23 -8.34 -5.12
CA LEU A 17 12.36 -8.95 -4.10
C LEU A 17 11.19 -9.71 -4.72
N GLY A 18 10.57 -9.16 -5.77
CA GLY A 18 9.52 -9.83 -6.53
C GLY A 18 10.01 -11.13 -7.19
N PHE A 19 11.17 -11.07 -7.84
CA PHE A 19 11.81 -12.25 -8.45
C PHE A 19 12.21 -13.31 -7.41
N PHE A 20 12.75 -12.88 -6.27
CA PHE A 20 13.11 -13.79 -5.19
C PHE A 20 11.86 -14.45 -4.57
N ASN A 21 10.78 -13.70 -4.38
CA ASN A 21 9.52 -14.21 -3.87
C ASN A 21 8.92 -15.29 -4.79
N GLU A 22 8.91 -15.05 -6.10
CA GLU A 22 8.39 -16.01 -7.08
C GLU A 22 9.17 -17.33 -7.08
N LYS A 23 10.49 -17.26 -6.83
CA LYS A 23 11.38 -18.43 -6.85
C LYS A 23 11.41 -19.21 -5.53
N VAL A 24 11.28 -18.56 -4.37
CA VAL A 24 11.51 -19.19 -3.05
C VAL A 24 10.23 -19.40 -2.26
N THR A 25 9.38 -18.37 -2.13
CA THR A 25 8.31 -18.35 -1.11
C THR A 25 6.92 -18.64 -1.70
N LYS A 26 6.71 -18.42 -3.00
CA LYS A 26 5.41 -18.63 -3.70
C LYS A 26 4.21 -17.94 -3.03
N LEU A 27 4.44 -16.92 -2.20
CA LEU A 27 3.39 -16.13 -1.56
C LEU A 27 2.85 -15.11 -2.57
N THR A 28 1.61 -14.67 -2.36
CA THR A 28 1.01 -13.56 -3.13
C THR A 28 1.95 -12.37 -3.13
N TYR A 29 2.18 -11.78 -4.31
CA TYR A 29 3.17 -10.71 -4.53
C TYR A 29 3.04 -9.58 -3.49
N GLU A 30 1.82 -9.15 -3.18
CA GLU A 30 1.55 -8.07 -2.20
C GLU A 30 2.03 -8.41 -0.79
N ILE A 31 1.68 -9.60 -0.28
CA ILE A 31 2.04 -10.03 1.08
C ILE A 31 3.55 -10.18 1.21
N ALA A 32 4.19 -10.79 0.20
CA ALA A 32 5.62 -10.99 0.21
C ALA A 32 6.38 -9.67 0.20
N LEU A 33 6.00 -8.74 -0.67
CA LEU A 33 6.69 -7.47 -0.80
C LEU A 33 6.55 -6.63 0.46
N MET A 34 5.35 -6.63 1.08
CA MET A 34 5.12 -5.99 2.38
C MET A 34 6.00 -6.60 3.47
N LEU A 35 6.09 -7.93 3.55
CA LEU A 35 6.94 -8.62 4.54
C LEU A 35 8.42 -8.33 4.35
N PHE A 36 8.96 -8.48 3.13
CA PHE A 36 10.37 -8.22 2.85
C PHE A 36 10.74 -6.76 3.07
N ALA A 37 9.90 -5.81 2.63
CA ALA A 37 10.12 -4.39 2.88
C ALA A 37 10.14 -4.08 4.39
N THR A 38 9.21 -4.67 5.16
CA THR A 38 9.17 -4.50 6.62
C THR A 38 10.42 -5.09 7.29
N ILE A 39 10.85 -6.29 6.89
CA ILE A 39 12.05 -6.93 7.44
C ILE A 39 13.30 -6.09 7.16
N ILE A 40 13.47 -5.59 5.93
CA ILE A 40 14.60 -4.74 5.55
C ILE A 40 14.56 -3.42 6.33
N GLY A 41 13.38 -2.79 6.45
CA GLY A 41 13.21 -1.55 7.21
C GLY A 41 13.55 -1.71 8.69
N VAL A 42 13.05 -2.77 9.33
CA VAL A 42 13.38 -3.07 10.74
C VAL A 42 14.86 -3.40 10.89
N ALA A 43 15.44 -4.20 9.99
CA ALA A 43 16.86 -4.53 10.02
C ALA A 43 17.74 -3.28 9.92
N MET A 44 17.41 -2.34 9.02
CA MET A 44 18.11 -1.06 8.90
C MET A 44 18.03 -0.24 10.19
N LEU A 45 16.85 -0.15 10.82
CA LEU A 45 16.70 0.57 12.10
C LEU A 45 17.53 -0.07 13.22
N VAL A 46 17.56 -1.40 13.30
CA VAL A 46 18.36 -2.13 14.30
C VAL A 46 19.86 -1.92 14.06
N VAL A 47 20.33 -1.94 12.81
CA VAL A 47 21.73 -1.69 12.47
C VAL A 47 22.16 -0.29 12.88
N VAL A 48 21.35 0.73 12.59
CA VAL A 48 21.62 2.12 13.02
C VAL A 48 21.69 2.24 14.55
N ALA A 49 20.77 1.58 15.26
CA ALA A 49 20.69 1.63 16.71
C ALA A 49 21.88 0.94 17.41
N VAL A 50 22.42 -0.14 16.84
CA VAL A 50 23.49 -0.96 17.46
C VAL A 50 24.88 -0.52 17.02
N ALA A 51 25.08 -0.19 15.74
CA ALA A 51 26.40 0.13 15.19
C ALA A 51 26.74 1.63 15.25
N GLY A 52 25.74 2.51 15.47
CA GLY A 52 25.93 3.97 15.40
C GLY A 52 26.41 4.44 14.02
N ASP A 53 26.18 3.63 12.98
CA ASP A 53 26.82 3.79 11.69
C ASP A 53 26.25 5.01 10.93
N THR A 54 27.12 5.98 10.64
CA THR A 54 26.77 7.26 10.02
C THR A 54 26.38 7.14 8.55
N ASP A 55 26.85 6.10 7.84
CA ASP A 55 26.53 5.92 6.42
C ASP A 55 25.08 5.46 6.22
N VAL A 56 24.62 4.49 7.02
CA VAL A 56 23.22 4.03 6.98
C VAL A 56 22.26 5.15 7.42
N ALA A 57 22.68 5.99 8.37
CA ALA A 57 21.92 7.15 8.79
C ALA A 57 21.79 8.23 7.70
N ASN A 58 22.82 8.40 6.86
CA ASN A 58 22.75 9.31 5.71
C ASN A 58 21.81 8.78 4.63
N VAL A 59 21.91 7.49 4.28
CA VAL A 59 20.97 6.85 3.33
C VAL A 59 19.52 6.97 3.83
N LEU A 60 19.29 6.79 5.13
CA LEU A 60 17.94 6.91 5.71
C LEU A 60 17.39 8.34 5.62
N LYS A 61 18.23 9.37 5.82
CA LYS A 61 17.85 10.78 5.64
C LYS A 61 17.55 11.12 4.18
N GLU A 62 18.33 10.59 3.26
CA GLU A 62 18.13 10.81 1.82
C GLU A 62 16.84 10.17 1.31
N VAL A 63 16.51 8.97 1.82
CA VAL A 63 15.25 8.28 1.54
C VAL A 63 14.05 9.01 2.18
N GLN A 64 14.20 9.55 3.41
CA GLN A 64 13.16 10.37 4.04
C GLN A 64 12.87 11.68 3.30
N GLY A 65 13.83 12.21 2.55
CA GLY A 65 13.63 13.40 1.71
C GLY A 65 12.71 13.16 0.51
N PHE A 66 12.40 11.89 0.19
CA PHE A 66 11.55 11.53 -0.94
C PHE A 66 10.15 11.13 -0.47
N ASP A 67 9.15 11.92 -0.84
CA ASP A 67 7.76 11.64 -0.52
C ASP A 67 7.17 10.59 -1.49
N ILE A 68 7.46 9.32 -1.21
CA ILE A 68 6.92 8.18 -1.95
C ILE A 68 5.39 8.21 -1.94
N HIS A 69 4.79 8.67 -0.84
CA HIS A 69 3.35 8.72 -0.69
C HIS A 69 2.71 9.68 -1.70
N ASP A 70 3.25 10.89 -1.84
CA ASP A 70 2.78 11.87 -2.82
C ASP A 70 2.90 11.35 -4.25
N PHE A 71 4.06 10.76 -4.59
CA PHE A 71 4.28 10.16 -5.91
C PHE A 71 3.31 9.00 -6.21
N LEU A 72 3.01 8.15 -5.22
CA LEU A 72 2.05 7.06 -5.37
C LEU A 72 0.62 7.57 -5.52
N MET A 73 0.21 8.51 -4.68
CA MET A 73 -1.15 9.05 -4.64
C MET A 73 -1.47 9.87 -5.89
N HIS A 74 -0.57 10.72 -6.34
CA HIS A 74 -0.80 11.62 -7.48
C HIS A 74 -0.32 11.07 -8.82
N GLY A 75 0.70 10.21 -8.82
CA GLY A 75 1.25 9.61 -10.04
C GLY A 75 0.71 8.20 -10.29
N VAL A 76 1.16 7.25 -9.48
CA VAL A 76 0.98 5.80 -9.75
C VAL A 76 -0.49 5.38 -9.74
N LEU A 77 -1.31 5.93 -8.83
CA LEU A 77 -2.73 5.59 -8.72
C LEU A 77 -3.50 5.90 -10.02
N CYS A 78 -3.19 7.01 -10.68
CA CYS A 78 -3.81 7.38 -11.95
C CYS A 78 -3.49 6.36 -13.05
N PHE A 79 -2.22 5.92 -13.13
CA PHE A 79 -1.82 4.86 -14.06
C PHE A 79 -2.48 3.51 -13.74
N MET A 80 -2.64 3.15 -12.46
CA MET A 80 -3.34 1.93 -12.06
C MET A 80 -4.83 1.96 -12.44
N LEU A 81 -5.52 3.07 -12.22
CA LEU A 81 -6.92 3.26 -12.63
C LEU A 81 -7.07 3.21 -14.15
N PHE A 82 -6.14 3.82 -14.88
CA PHE A 82 -6.11 3.76 -16.34
C PHE A 82 -5.89 2.32 -16.84
N ALA A 83 -4.89 1.61 -16.31
CA ALA A 83 -4.61 0.22 -16.67
C ALA A 83 -5.81 -0.70 -16.38
N GLY A 84 -6.49 -0.51 -15.24
CA GLY A 84 -7.72 -1.21 -14.90
C GLY A 84 -8.84 -0.94 -15.92
N SER A 85 -8.97 0.29 -16.41
CA SER A 85 -9.97 0.65 -17.43
C SER A 85 -9.66 0.06 -18.81
N CYS A 86 -8.38 -0.03 -19.22
CA CYS A 86 -7.97 -0.56 -20.52
C CYS A 86 -8.22 -2.07 -20.66
N HIS A 87 -8.17 -2.83 -19.57
CA HIS A 87 -8.46 -4.27 -19.59
C HIS A 87 -9.97 -4.56 -19.81
N MET A 88 -10.83 -3.53 -19.70
CA MET A 88 -12.27 -3.71 -19.72
C MET A 88 -12.86 -3.60 -21.13
N LYS A 89 -13.51 -4.68 -21.60
CA LYS A 89 -14.27 -4.64 -22.86
C LYS A 89 -15.56 -3.84 -22.68
N LEU A 90 -15.60 -2.62 -23.25
CA LEU A 90 -16.76 -1.72 -23.17
C LEU A 90 -18.10 -2.37 -23.58
N LYS A 91 -18.07 -3.32 -24.54
CA LYS A 91 -19.29 -4.01 -25.00
C LYS A 91 -19.90 -4.90 -23.91
N ASP A 92 -19.07 -5.64 -23.18
CA ASP A 92 -19.53 -6.55 -22.12
C ASP A 92 -19.98 -5.77 -20.87
N PHE A 93 -19.30 -4.66 -20.59
CA PHE A 93 -19.66 -3.78 -19.48
C PHE A 93 -21.04 -3.16 -19.62
N LYS A 94 -21.44 -2.75 -20.83
CA LYS A 94 -22.76 -2.15 -21.05
C LYS A 94 -23.90 -3.11 -20.72
N GLN A 95 -23.71 -4.41 -20.94
CA GLN A 95 -24.70 -5.43 -20.64
C GLN A 95 -24.84 -5.67 -19.12
N GLN A 96 -23.75 -5.52 -18.36
CA GLN A 96 -23.70 -5.75 -16.90
C GLN A 96 -23.59 -4.47 -16.06
N ALA A 97 -23.72 -3.29 -16.67
CA ALA A 97 -23.48 -2.00 -16.00
C ALA A 97 -24.28 -1.84 -14.71
N ARG A 98 -25.55 -2.25 -14.71
CA ARG A 98 -26.41 -2.19 -13.52
C ARG A 98 -25.87 -3.05 -12.37
N GLN A 99 -25.32 -4.23 -12.65
CA GLN A 99 -24.75 -5.11 -11.63
C GLN A 99 -23.45 -4.53 -11.08
N VAL A 100 -22.58 -4.05 -11.97
CA VAL A 100 -21.30 -3.46 -11.55
C VAL A 100 -21.52 -2.18 -10.74
N THR A 101 -22.46 -1.31 -11.12
CA THR A 101 -22.75 -0.09 -10.37
C THR A 101 -23.31 -0.40 -8.98
N VAL A 102 -24.17 -1.41 -8.84
CA VAL A 102 -24.67 -1.84 -7.52
C VAL A 102 -23.53 -2.40 -6.67
N LEU A 103 -22.67 -3.26 -7.24
CA LEU A 103 -21.50 -3.79 -6.52
C LEU A 103 -20.55 -2.67 -6.10
N ALA A 104 -20.20 -1.77 -7.01
CA ALA A 104 -19.18 -0.75 -6.78
C ALA A 104 -19.66 0.37 -5.85
N LEU A 105 -20.94 0.77 -5.89
CA LEU A 105 -21.46 1.83 -5.03
C LEU A 105 -22.14 1.28 -3.79
N VAL A 106 -23.16 0.43 -3.95
CA VAL A 106 -24.01 0.00 -2.84
C VAL A 106 -23.24 -0.97 -1.95
N CYS A 107 -22.60 -2.00 -2.51
CA CYS A 107 -21.86 -2.96 -1.69
C CYS A 107 -20.62 -2.34 -1.05
N THR A 108 -19.88 -1.47 -1.74
CA THR A 108 -18.73 -0.77 -1.15
C THR A 108 -19.15 0.17 -0.03
N LEU A 109 -20.22 0.97 -0.21
CA LEU A 109 -20.72 1.86 0.84
C LEU A 109 -21.26 1.10 2.06
N LEU A 110 -21.98 -0.01 1.81
CA LEU A 110 -22.41 -0.90 2.90
C LEU A 110 -21.21 -1.55 3.60
N GLY A 111 -20.20 -1.96 2.84
CA GLY A 111 -18.97 -2.55 3.36
C GLY A 111 -18.26 -1.58 4.30
N ALA A 112 -18.03 -0.34 3.84
CA ALA A 112 -17.41 0.71 4.64
C ALA A 112 -18.19 1.01 5.93
N ALA A 113 -19.51 1.15 5.84
CA ALA A 113 -20.36 1.35 7.00
C ALA A 113 -20.31 0.15 7.96
N PHE A 114 -20.33 -1.08 7.44
CA PHE A 114 -20.34 -2.30 8.24
C PHE A 114 -19.00 -2.51 8.96
N TYR A 115 -17.88 -2.42 8.25
CA TYR A 115 -16.55 -2.52 8.84
C TYR A 115 -16.27 -1.36 9.80
N GLY A 116 -16.68 -0.13 9.46
CA GLY A 116 -16.55 1.02 10.34
C GLY A 116 -17.33 0.85 11.65
N LEU A 117 -18.57 0.34 11.60
CA LEU A 117 -19.35 0.04 12.81
C LEU A 117 -18.76 -1.10 13.64
N LEU A 118 -18.21 -2.14 12.99
CA LEU A 118 -17.52 -3.22 13.70
C LEU A 118 -16.28 -2.70 14.43
N ILE A 119 -15.48 -1.84 13.79
CA ILE A 119 -14.31 -1.20 14.40
C ILE A 119 -14.73 -0.30 15.56
N TYR A 120 -15.83 0.46 15.41
CA TYR A 120 -16.37 1.29 16.49
C TYR A 120 -16.80 0.45 17.70
N GLY A 121 -17.51 -0.66 17.48
CA GLY A 121 -17.90 -1.61 18.53
C GLY A 121 -16.69 -2.27 19.22
N ALA A 122 -15.70 -2.68 18.43
CA ALA A 122 -14.44 -3.23 18.96
C ALA A 122 -13.66 -2.19 19.77
N GLY A 123 -13.60 -0.94 19.30
CA GLY A 123 -12.95 0.18 19.99
C GLY A 123 -13.59 0.46 21.35
N MET A 124 -14.92 0.40 21.44
CA MET A 124 -15.63 0.53 22.71
C MET A 124 -15.30 -0.62 23.67
N LEU A 125 -15.16 -1.86 23.16
CA LEU A 125 -14.78 -3.03 23.97
C LEU A 125 -13.35 -2.93 24.53
N PHE A 126 -12.43 -2.33 23.76
CA PHE A 126 -11.05 -2.06 24.16
C PHE A 126 -10.86 -0.76 24.95
N GLY A 127 -11.92 0.02 25.19
CA GLY A 127 -11.85 1.29 25.92
C GLY A 127 -11.18 2.44 25.14
N LEU A 128 -11.03 2.30 23.82
CA LEU A 128 -10.49 3.32 22.93
C LEU A 128 -11.62 4.31 22.55
N ASN A 129 -11.43 5.59 22.86
CA ASN A 129 -12.34 6.66 22.46
C ASN A 129 -12.17 7.00 20.97
N LEU A 130 -12.63 6.10 20.09
CA LEU A 130 -12.64 6.36 18.65
C LEU A 130 -13.93 7.10 18.26
N THR A 131 -13.79 8.27 17.66
CA THR A 131 -14.92 9.02 17.12
C THR A 131 -15.45 8.31 15.87
N LEU A 132 -16.78 8.26 15.71
CA LEU A 132 -17.47 7.61 14.59
C LEU A 132 -16.91 7.94 13.18
N PRO A 133 -16.51 9.20 12.85
CA PRO A 133 -15.91 9.53 11.57
C PRO A 133 -14.58 8.81 11.32
N VAL A 134 -13.76 8.62 12.36
CA VAL A 134 -12.46 7.95 12.23
C VAL A 134 -12.67 6.47 11.91
N CYS A 135 -13.61 5.81 12.59
CA CYS A 135 -13.96 4.43 12.31
C CYS A 135 -14.49 4.25 10.87
N LEU A 136 -15.27 5.23 10.38
CA LEU A 136 -15.78 5.20 9.01
C LEU A 136 -14.71 5.46 7.94
N MET A 137 -13.60 6.13 8.26
CA MET A 137 -12.46 6.29 7.33
C MET A 137 -11.62 5.02 7.22
N PHE A 138 -11.63 4.17 8.25
CA PHE A 138 -10.95 2.88 8.24
C PHE A 138 -11.73 1.77 7.52
N GLY A 139 -13.06 1.87 7.49
CA GLY A 139 -13.95 0.94 6.78
C GLY A 139 -14.05 1.28 5.30
#